data_AF-A0A844M788-F1
#
_entry.id   AF-A0A844M788-F1
#
_cell.length_a   1.000
_cell.length_b   1.000
_cell.length_c   1.000
_cell.angle_alpha   90.00
_cell.angle_beta   90.00
_cell.angle_gamma   90.00
#
_symmetry.space_group_name_H-M   'P 1'
#
loop_
_entity.id
_entity.type
_entity.pdbx_description
1 polymer ?
#
loop_
_entity_poly.entity_id
_entity_poly.type
_entity_poly.pdbx_seq_one_letter_code
_entity_poly.pdbx_strand_id
1 'polypeptide(L)'
;MNEQRQQASFNPETKVDLRCLSEEELQAYFQFLMELRQATLESRGDKQVVHSLLARNTDKLDGVLPEILRQWGTNTLGEAQADEVKYLAAGIVELSTLIAQFPLGNKASNMEITITGYEVALTVYTQQAFPYQWATTQYNLGVAYIDRIRGEQSENLERAIACYQEALKVRTFDVFPYE
;
A
#
# COMPACT_ATOMS: atom_id res chain seq x y z
N MET A 1 30.29 28.45 -21.64
CA MET A 1 30.87 27.16 -21.19
C MET A 1 31.40 27.40 -19.79
N ASN A 2 30.82 26.93 -18.70
CA ASN A 2 30.05 25.71 -18.49
C ASN A 2 28.87 25.96 -17.57
N GLU A 3 27.71 25.43 -17.97
CA GLU A 3 26.53 25.25 -17.15
C GLU A 3 26.83 24.17 -16.09
N GLN A 4 27.09 24.56 -14.85
CA GLN A 4 26.82 23.67 -13.72
C GLN A 4 25.35 23.80 -13.38
N ARG A 5 24.50 23.08 -14.12
CA ARG A 5 23.16 22.75 -13.63
C ARG A 5 23.36 21.88 -12.40
N GLN A 6 23.18 22.47 -11.22
CA GLN A 6 22.87 21.72 -10.02
C GLN A 6 21.72 20.79 -10.36
N GLN A 7 22.00 19.49 -10.39
CA GLN A 7 20.98 18.46 -10.23
C GLN A 7 20.35 18.73 -8.86
N ALA A 8 19.23 19.46 -8.86
CA ALA A 8 18.31 19.40 -7.75
C ALA A 8 17.94 17.91 -7.62
N SER A 9 18.32 17.27 -6.52
CA SER A 9 17.85 15.94 -6.19
C SER A 9 16.34 16.03 -6.12
N PHE A 10 15.66 15.61 -7.18
CA PHE A 10 14.23 15.41 -7.16
C PHE A 10 14.01 14.29 -6.14
N ASN A 11 13.61 14.64 -4.92
CA ASN A 11 13.35 13.66 -3.88
C ASN A 11 12.05 12.92 -4.26
N PRO A 12 12.13 11.66 -4.72
CA PRO A 12 10.95 10.92 -5.16
C PRO A 12 10.03 10.54 -3.99
N GLU A 13 10.46 10.83 -2.75
CA GLU A 13 9.70 10.67 -1.51
C GLU A 13 9.03 11.96 -1.03
N THR A 14 8.81 12.95 -1.90
CA THR A 14 8.14 14.19 -1.47
C THR A 14 6.68 13.86 -1.08
N LYS A 15 6.48 13.56 0.21
CA LYS A 15 5.17 13.36 0.83
C LYS A 15 4.32 14.57 0.53
N VAL A 16 3.10 14.33 0.05
CA VAL A 16 2.16 15.44 -0.19
C VAL A 16 1.81 16.04 1.16
N ASP A 17 2.03 17.35 1.31
CA ASP A 17 1.59 18.06 2.51
C ASP A 17 0.07 18.23 2.44
N LEU A 18 -0.65 17.40 3.21
CA LEU A 18 -2.11 17.41 3.27
C LEU A 18 -2.67 18.75 3.77
N ARG A 19 -1.86 19.58 4.45
CA ARG A 19 -2.26 20.92 4.90
C ARG A 19 -2.43 21.92 3.76
N CYS A 20 -1.95 21.59 2.56
CA CYS A 20 -2.11 22.41 1.36
C CYS A 20 -3.43 22.15 0.63
N LEU A 21 -4.19 21.13 1.03
CA LEU A 21 -5.50 20.80 0.46
C LEU A 21 -6.61 21.47 1.26
N SER A 22 -7.70 21.80 0.58
CA SER A 22 -8.93 22.25 1.24
C SER A 22 -9.60 21.10 2.01
N GLU A 23 -10.43 21.45 3.01
CA GLU A 23 -11.22 20.46 3.76
C GLU A 23 -12.15 19.66 2.83
N GLU A 24 -12.72 20.30 1.80
CA GLU A 24 -13.59 19.64 0.82
C GLU A 24 -12.84 18.59 0.00
N GLU A 25 -11.61 18.89 -0.43
CA GLU A 25 -10.76 17.93 -1.15
C GLU A 25 -10.40 16.74 -0.26
N LEU A 26 -9.95 16.99 0.98
CA LEU A 26 -9.62 15.93 1.93
C LEU A 26 -10.83 15.05 2.22
N GLN A 27 -12.02 15.64 2.37
CA GLN A 27 -13.27 14.92 2.56
C GLN A 27 -13.61 14.05 1.34
N ALA A 28 -13.40 14.54 0.12
CA ALA A 28 -13.63 13.76 -1.10
C ALA A 28 -12.68 12.54 -1.19
N TYR A 29 -11.40 12.69 -0.81
CA TYR A 29 -10.46 11.57 -0.73
C TYR A 29 -10.85 10.57 0.35
N PHE A 30 -11.23 11.05 1.53
CA PHE A 30 -11.67 10.18 2.62
C PHE A 30 -12.93 9.40 2.25
N GLN A 31 -13.92 10.07 1.67
CA GLN A 31 -15.15 9.44 1.19
C GLN A 31 -14.85 8.36 0.15
N PHE A 32 -13.96 8.65 -0.80
CA PHE A 32 -13.54 7.66 -1.80
C PHE A 32 -12.86 6.44 -1.17
N LEU A 33 -11.97 6.64 -0.19
CA LEU A 33 -11.33 5.54 0.55
C LEU A 33 -12.38 4.67 1.28
N MET A 34 -13.37 5.30 1.92
CA MET A 34 -14.44 4.59 2.62
C MET A 34 -15.31 3.78 1.65
N GLU A 35 -15.63 4.33 0.48
CA GLU A 35 -16.37 3.63 -0.57
C GLU A 35 -15.58 2.44 -1.12
N LEU A 36 -14.29 2.59 -1.37
CA LEU A 36 -13.42 1.49 -1.81
C LEU A 36 -13.38 0.35 -0.80
N ARG A 37 -13.21 0.70 0.48
CA ARG A 37 -13.22 -0.29 1.57
C ARG A 37 -14.56 -1.00 1.66
N GLN A 38 -15.66 -0.26 1.63
CA GLN A 38 -17.00 -0.82 1.70
C GLN A 38 -17.27 -1.76 0.52
N ALA A 39 -16.96 -1.32 -0.70
CA ALA A 39 -17.12 -2.13 -1.90
C ALA A 39 -16.29 -3.42 -1.85
N THR A 40 -15.07 -3.35 -1.33
CA THR A 40 -14.21 -4.54 -1.16
C THR A 40 -14.83 -5.53 -0.17
N LEU A 41 -15.34 -5.05 0.97
CA LEU A 41 -15.96 -5.90 1.99
C LEU A 41 -17.28 -6.53 1.53
N GLU A 42 -18.17 -5.74 0.93
CA GLU A 42 -19.49 -6.21 0.47
C GLU A 42 -19.40 -7.19 -0.68
N SER A 43 -18.48 -6.94 -1.61
CA SER A 43 -18.26 -7.80 -2.76
C SER A 43 -17.35 -9.00 -2.47
N ARG A 44 -16.80 -9.11 -1.24
CA ARG A 44 -15.82 -10.12 -0.84
C ARG A 44 -14.59 -10.13 -1.76
N GLY A 45 -14.08 -8.95 -2.07
CA GLY A 45 -12.91 -8.78 -2.92
C GLY A 45 -13.16 -8.95 -4.41
N ASP A 46 -14.40 -8.76 -4.89
CA ASP A 46 -14.70 -8.88 -6.32
C ASP A 46 -13.92 -7.81 -7.10
N LYS A 47 -12.99 -8.30 -7.92
CA LYS A 47 -12.10 -7.47 -8.73
C LYS A 47 -12.87 -6.53 -9.65
N GLN A 48 -13.96 -6.99 -10.26
CA GLN A 48 -14.72 -6.20 -11.22
C GLN A 48 -15.44 -5.04 -10.53
N VAL A 49 -16.02 -5.27 -9.35
CA VAL A 49 -16.69 -4.22 -8.56
C VAL A 49 -15.69 -3.14 -8.16
N VAL A 50 -14.57 -3.54 -7.57
CA VAL A 50 -13.55 -2.59 -7.08
C VAL A 50 -12.88 -1.86 -8.25
N HIS A 51 -12.51 -2.57 -9.33
CA HIS A 51 -11.89 -1.94 -10.51
C HIS A 51 -12.84 -0.97 -11.21
N SER A 52 -14.14 -1.24 -11.22
CA SER A 52 -15.13 -0.30 -11.77
C SER A 52 -15.19 0.99 -10.96
N LEU A 53 -15.09 0.90 -9.62
CA LEU A 53 -15.05 2.08 -8.74
C LEU A 53 -13.74 2.88 -8.91
N LEU A 54 -12.61 2.19 -9.01
CA LEU A 54 -11.30 2.79 -9.31
C LEU A 54 -11.30 3.52 -10.67
N ALA A 55 -11.88 2.90 -11.71
CA ALA A 55 -11.96 3.47 -13.05
C ALA A 55 -12.76 4.78 -13.10
N ARG A 56 -13.76 4.94 -12.23
CA ARG A 56 -14.57 6.16 -12.11
C ARG A 56 -13.88 7.28 -11.32
N ASN A 57 -12.80 6.97 -10.60
CA ASN A 57 -12.10 7.89 -9.69
C ASN A 57 -10.59 7.90 -9.93
N THR A 58 -10.16 7.76 -11.20
CA THR A 58 -8.73 7.74 -11.54
C THR A 58 -8.01 9.05 -11.21
N ASP A 59 -8.76 10.16 -11.09
CA ASP A 59 -8.29 11.45 -10.60
C ASP A 59 -7.77 11.40 -9.15
N LYS A 60 -8.31 10.49 -8.32
CA LYS A 60 -7.92 10.31 -6.91
C LYS A 60 -6.82 9.27 -6.72
N LEU A 61 -6.35 8.64 -7.80
CA LEU A 61 -5.23 7.70 -7.76
C LEU A 61 -3.92 8.44 -7.97
N ASP A 62 -3.59 9.32 -7.03
CA ASP A 62 -2.46 10.22 -7.08
C ASP A 62 -1.58 10.14 -5.81
N GLY A 63 -0.75 11.16 -5.56
CA GLY A 63 0.13 11.20 -4.39
C GLY A 63 -0.58 11.49 -3.06
N VAL A 64 -1.84 11.92 -3.08
CA VAL A 64 -2.62 12.26 -1.88
C VAL A 64 -3.17 10.99 -1.22
N LEU A 65 -3.72 10.08 -2.02
CA LEU A 65 -4.39 8.88 -1.51
C LEU A 65 -3.51 7.99 -0.62
N PRO A 66 -2.22 7.74 -0.91
CA PRO A 66 -1.32 7.03 0.01
C PRO A 66 -1.27 7.67 1.40
N GLU A 67 -1.17 9.00 1.49
CA GLU A 67 -1.08 9.70 2.78
C GLU A 67 -2.40 9.62 3.56
N ILE A 68 -3.54 9.77 2.87
CA ILE A 68 -4.87 9.58 3.47
C ILE A 68 -5.05 8.15 3.98
N LEU A 69 -4.67 7.15 3.16
CA LEU A 69 -4.71 5.74 3.55
C LEU A 69 -3.83 5.48 4.77
N ARG A 70 -2.63 6.07 4.82
CA ARG A 70 -1.70 5.93 5.94
C ARG A 70 -2.26 6.53 7.22
N GLN A 71 -2.80 7.75 7.16
CA GLN A 71 -3.41 8.42 8.32
C GLN A 71 -4.62 7.67 8.83
N TRP A 72 -5.58 7.36 7.94
CA TRP A 72 -6.78 6.62 8.30
C TRP A 72 -6.44 5.24 8.87
N GLY A 73 -5.54 4.50 8.22
CA GLY A 73 -5.13 3.17 8.63
C GLY A 73 -4.46 3.17 10.00
N THR A 74 -3.52 4.08 10.23
CA THR A 74 -2.83 4.17 11.53
C THR A 74 -3.80 4.52 12.66
N ASN A 75 -4.70 5.48 12.44
CA ASN A 75 -5.70 5.89 13.44
C ASN A 75 -6.69 4.75 13.72
N THR A 76 -7.25 4.17 12.65
CA THR A 76 -8.27 3.11 12.76
C THR A 76 -7.70 1.85 13.40
N LEU A 77 -6.48 1.45 13.04
CA LEU A 77 -5.84 0.28 13.63
C LEU A 77 -5.38 0.53 15.08
N GLY A 78 -5.03 1.77 15.43
CA GLY A 78 -4.68 2.16 16.81
C GLY A 78 -5.87 2.21 17.76
N GLU A 79 -7.06 2.49 17.25
CA GLU A 79 -8.31 2.55 18.03
C GLU A 79 -9.08 1.22 18.07
N ALA A 80 -8.78 0.29 17.16
CA ALA A 80 -9.48 -0.99 17.05
C ALA A 80 -9.14 -1.99 18.19
N GLN A 81 -10.10 -2.86 18.50
CA GLN A 81 -9.89 -3.96 19.43
C GLN A 81 -9.04 -5.08 18.79
N ALA A 82 -8.42 -5.92 19.64
CA ALA A 82 -7.52 -7.00 19.20
C ALA A 82 -8.16 -8.00 18.22
N ASP A 83 -9.46 -8.25 18.35
CA ASP A 83 -10.18 -9.18 17.47
C ASP A 83 -10.54 -8.54 16.12
N GLU A 84 -10.71 -7.22 16.05
CA GLU A 84 -11.11 -6.48 14.85
C GLU A 84 -9.91 -6.02 14.01
N VAL A 85 -8.82 -5.64 14.67
CA VAL A 85 -7.62 -5.07 14.03
C VAL A 85 -7.03 -6.00 12.97
N LYS A 86 -7.12 -7.32 13.18
CA LYS A 86 -6.69 -8.33 12.20
C LYS A 86 -7.50 -8.27 10.91
N TYR A 87 -8.83 -8.12 10.99
CA TYR A 87 -9.71 -8.06 9.82
C TYR A 87 -9.57 -6.75 9.07
N LEU A 88 -9.36 -5.65 9.81
CA LEU A 88 -9.07 -4.35 9.22
C LEU A 88 -7.76 -4.39 8.42
N ALA A 89 -6.69 -4.94 8.99
CA ALA A 89 -5.44 -5.14 8.28
C ALA A 89 -5.60 -6.05 7.04
N ALA A 90 -6.45 -7.08 7.12
CA ALA A 90 -6.71 -7.97 5.98
C ALA A 90 -7.39 -7.23 4.82
N GLY A 91 -8.41 -6.44 5.13
CA GLY A 91 -9.11 -5.62 4.14
C GLY A 91 -8.18 -4.60 3.47
N ILE A 92 -7.23 -4.02 4.22
CA ILE A 92 -6.22 -3.13 3.65
C ILE A 92 -5.29 -3.88 2.68
N VAL A 93 -4.82 -5.09 3.04
CA VAL A 93 -3.99 -5.91 2.13
C VAL A 93 -4.75 -6.30 0.87
N GLU A 94 -6.01 -6.69 0.99
CA GLU A 94 -6.86 -7.07 -0.14
C GLU A 94 -7.08 -5.90 -1.09
N LEU A 95 -7.47 -4.73 -0.56
CA LEU A 95 -7.62 -3.51 -1.35
C LEU A 95 -6.30 -3.15 -2.06
N SER A 96 -5.17 -3.20 -1.34
CA SER A 96 -3.85 -2.89 -1.90
C SER A 96 -3.47 -3.82 -3.05
N THR A 97 -3.81 -5.10 -2.94
CA THR A 97 -3.61 -6.12 -3.99
C THR A 97 -4.46 -5.82 -5.22
N LEU A 98 -5.72 -5.41 -5.02
CA LEU A 98 -6.62 -5.04 -6.12
C LEU A 98 -6.14 -3.80 -6.87
N ILE A 99 -5.64 -2.79 -6.13
CA ILE A 99 -5.06 -1.56 -6.71
C ILE A 99 -3.77 -1.88 -7.49
N ALA A 100 -2.93 -2.79 -6.99
CA ALA A 100 -1.71 -3.22 -7.69
C ALA A 100 -2.01 -3.82 -9.07
N GLN A 101 -3.13 -4.53 -9.19
CA GLN A 101 -3.58 -5.16 -10.43
C GLN A 101 -4.40 -4.23 -11.34
N PHE A 102 -4.66 -3.00 -10.91
CA PHE A 102 -5.51 -2.06 -11.64
C PHE A 102 -4.73 -1.37 -12.77
N PRO A 103 -5.11 -1.55 -14.05
CA PRO A 103 -4.29 -1.10 -15.17
C PRO A 103 -4.51 0.37 -15.58
N LEU A 104 -5.56 1.03 -15.08
CA LEU A 104 -5.91 2.41 -15.47
C LEU A 104 -5.38 3.43 -14.46
N GLY A 105 -5.35 4.70 -14.88
CA GLY A 105 -4.82 5.80 -14.08
C GLY A 105 -3.30 5.86 -14.08
N ASN A 106 -2.73 6.52 -13.07
CA ASN A 106 -1.28 6.65 -12.94
C ASN A 106 -0.70 5.40 -12.26
N LYS A 107 -0.07 4.52 -13.03
CA LYS A 107 0.54 3.28 -12.51
C LYS A 107 1.56 3.53 -11.40
N ALA A 108 2.31 4.63 -11.46
CA ALA A 108 3.28 4.95 -10.41
C ALA A 108 2.57 5.27 -9.10
N SER A 109 1.48 6.06 -9.14
CA SER A 109 0.66 6.34 -7.97
C SER A 109 -0.02 5.08 -7.43
N ASN A 110 -0.57 4.22 -8.30
CA ASN A 110 -1.17 2.94 -7.88
C ASN A 110 -0.16 2.12 -7.06
N MET A 111 1.11 2.09 -7.47
CA MET A 111 2.14 1.37 -6.73
C MET A 111 2.47 2.01 -5.38
N GLU A 112 2.53 3.34 -5.27
CA GLU A 112 2.73 4.00 -3.96
C GLU A 112 1.55 3.75 -3.01
N ILE A 113 0.31 3.71 -3.53
CA ILE A 113 -0.88 3.36 -2.75
C ILE A 113 -0.78 1.92 -2.25
N THR A 114 -0.43 0.97 -3.13
CA THR A 114 -0.23 -0.44 -2.79
C THR A 114 0.85 -0.63 -1.72
N ILE A 115 2.03 -0.02 -1.91
CA ILE A 115 3.14 -0.07 -0.97
C ILE A 115 2.69 0.44 0.40
N THR A 116 2.03 1.60 0.42
CA THR A 116 1.55 2.20 1.67
C THR A 116 0.54 1.32 2.39
N GLY A 117 -0.40 0.70 1.67
CA GLY A 117 -1.36 -0.20 2.29
C GLY A 117 -0.71 -1.45 2.90
N TYR A 118 0.30 -2.04 2.25
CA TYR A 118 1.08 -3.12 2.85
C TYR A 118 1.88 -2.67 4.07
N GLU A 119 2.53 -1.51 4.02
CA GLU A 119 3.24 -0.94 5.18
C GLU A 119 2.31 -0.72 6.37
N VAL A 120 1.10 -0.20 6.14
CA VAL A 120 0.07 -0.01 7.16
C VAL A 120 -0.34 -1.35 7.76
N ALA A 121 -0.61 -2.36 6.94
CA ALA A 121 -0.98 -3.69 7.43
C ALA A 121 0.14 -4.36 8.25
N LEU A 122 1.41 -4.12 7.91
CA LEU A 122 2.57 -4.62 8.64
C LEU A 122 2.78 -3.97 10.02
N THR A 123 2.03 -2.91 10.35
CA THR A 123 1.98 -2.39 11.74
C THR A 123 1.22 -3.34 12.68
N VAL A 124 0.32 -4.14 12.13
CA VAL A 124 -0.51 -5.11 12.87
C VAL A 124 0.03 -6.52 12.68
N TYR A 125 0.30 -6.90 11.43
CA TYR A 125 0.92 -8.17 11.11
C TYR A 125 2.37 -8.10 11.51
N THR A 126 2.70 -8.71 12.64
CA THR A 126 4.07 -8.89 13.11
C THR A 126 4.46 -10.35 13.01
N GLN A 127 5.77 -10.60 12.94
CA GLN A 127 6.30 -11.97 12.92
C GLN A 127 5.81 -12.81 14.11
N GLN A 128 5.62 -12.19 15.28
CA GLN A 128 5.21 -12.89 16.49
C GLN A 128 3.69 -13.17 16.55
N ALA A 129 2.86 -12.16 16.26
CA ALA A 129 1.41 -12.28 16.42
C ALA A 129 0.74 -12.96 15.22
N PHE A 130 1.25 -12.69 14.01
CA PHE A 130 0.65 -13.15 12.75
C PHE A 130 1.74 -13.58 11.75
N PRO A 131 2.56 -14.60 12.07
CA PRO A 131 3.74 -14.97 11.29
C PRO A 131 3.42 -15.20 9.80
N TYR A 132 2.30 -15.87 9.51
CA TYR A 132 1.89 -16.17 8.14
C TYR A 132 1.45 -14.93 7.35
N GLN A 133 0.59 -14.09 7.93
CA GLN A 133 0.13 -12.86 7.31
C GLN A 133 1.30 -11.90 7.14
N TRP A 134 2.17 -11.77 8.14
CA TRP A 134 3.38 -10.95 8.06
C TRP A 134 4.28 -11.38 6.91
N ALA A 135 4.62 -12.67 6.81
CA ALA A 135 5.48 -13.17 5.73
C ALA A 135 4.85 -13.00 4.35
N THR A 136 3.53 -13.19 4.24
CA THR A 136 2.80 -13.01 2.98
C THR A 136 2.74 -11.54 2.57
N THR A 137 2.48 -10.63 3.51
CA THR A 137 2.47 -9.20 3.24
C THR A 137 3.87 -8.67 2.93
N GLN A 138 4.90 -9.15 3.62
CA GLN A 138 6.30 -8.85 3.28
C GLN A 138 6.65 -9.31 1.85
N TYR A 139 6.26 -10.53 1.48
CA TYR A 139 6.45 -11.01 0.11
C TYR A 139 5.75 -10.11 -0.92
N ASN A 140 4.49 -9.75 -0.69
CA ASN A 140 3.74 -8.88 -1.59
C ASN A 140 4.34 -7.47 -1.67
N LEU A 141 4.82 -6.94 -0.54
CA LEU A 141 5.53 -5.66 -0.50
C LEU A 141 6.84 -5.71 -1.29
N GLY A 142 7.57 -6.82 -1.23
CA GLY A 142 8.75 -7.06 -2.06
C GLY A 142 8.43 -7.01 -3.56
N VAL A 143 7.34 -7.66 -3.99
CA VAL A 143 6.86 -7.59 -5.38
C VAL A 143 6.50 -6.15 -5.76
N ALA A 144 5.81 -5.42 -4.88
CA ALA A 144 5.44 -4.03 -5.13
C ALA A 144 6.67 -3.12 -5.30
N TYR A 145 7.74 -3.34 -4.54
CA TYR A 145 9.00 -2.61 -4.74
C TYR A 145 9.69 -2.94 -6.06
N ILE A 146 9.64 -4.19 -6.53
CA ILE A 146 10.16 -4.55 -7.87
C ILE A 146 9.43 -3.77 -8.97
N ASP A 147 8.10 -3.67 -8.86
CA ASP A 147 7.26 -3.01 -9.85
C ASP A 147 7.16 -1.48 -9.67
N ARG A 148 7.81 -0.92 -8.64
CA ARG A 148 7.77 0.50 -8.30
C ARG A 148 8.50 1.34 -9.33
N ILE A 149 7.79 2.34 -9.85
CA ILE A 149 8.27 3.25 -10.91
C ILE A 149 9.02 4.46 -10.32
N ARG A 150 8.67 4.90 -9.10
CA ARG A 150 9.33 6.03 -8.42
C ARG A 150 10.54 5.55 -7.62
N GLY A 151 11.51 6.45 -7.43
CA GLY A 151 12.75 6.15 -6.71
C GLY A 151 13.83 5.58 -7.62
N GLU A 152 15.03 5.40 -7.05
CA GLU A 152 16.11 4.73 -7.75
C GLU A 152 15.87 3.22 -7.81
N GLN A 153 16.11 2.63 -8.98
CA GLN A 153 15.85 1.20 -9.19
C GLN A 153 16.66 0.34 -8.21
N SER A 154 17.90 0.71 -7.90
CA SER A 154 18.75 -0.01 -6.95
C SER A 154 18.14 0.00 -5.54
N GLU A 155 17.66 1.15 -5.07
CA GLU A 155 17.04 1.28 -3.74
C GLU A 155 15.74 0.47 -3.65
N ASN A 156 14.94 0.47 -4.72
CA ASN A 156 13.73 -0.34 -4.81
C ASN A 156 14.06 -1.84 -4.73
N LEU A 157 15.11 -2.29 -5.43
CA LEU A 157 15.56 -3.69 -5.37
C LEU A 157 16.11 -4.05 -3.99
N GLU A 158 16.85 -3.17 -3.33
CA GLU A 158 17.33 -3.38 -1.96
C GLU A 158 16.17 -3.52 -0.97
N ARG A 159 15.14 -2.67 -1.07
CA ARG A 159 13.91 -2.78 -0.28
C ARG A 159 13.18 -4.10 -0.56
N ALA A 160 13.09 -4.51 -1.82
CA ALA A 160 12.47 -5.77 -2.20
C ALA A 160 13.21 -6.98 -1.60
N ILE A 161 14.54 -7.00 -1.69
CA ILE A 161 15.39 -8.05 -1.10
C ILE A 161 15.18 -8.12 0.41
N ALA A 162 15.16 -6.98 1.10
CA ALA A 162 14.91 -6.94 2.53
C ALA A 162 13.54 -7.55 2.88
N CYS A 163 12.49 -7.18 2.15
CA CYS A 163 11.15 -7.74 2.35
C CYS A 163 11.12 -9.26 2.14
N TYR A 164 11.78 -9.78 1.12
CA TYR A 164 11.87 -11.23 0.90
C TYR A 164 12.67 -11.96 1.97
N GLN A 165 13.77 -11.36 2.44
CA GLN A 165 14.54 -11.91 3.56
C GLN A 165 13.69 -12.00 4.82
N GLU A 166 12.89 -10.98 5.12
CA GLU A 166 11.92 -11.01 6.22
C GLU A 166 10.89 -12.14 6.02
N ALA A 167 10.25 -12.24 4.85
CA ALA A 167 9.29 -13.30 4.56
C ALA A 167 9.88 -14.71 4.71
N LEU A 168 11.14 -14.92 4.32
CA LEU A 168 11.84 -16.20 4.42
C LEU A 168 12.11 -16.65 5.85
N LYS A 169 12.12 -15.74 6.84
CA LYS A 169 12.28 -16.12 8.27
C LYS A 169 11.15 -17.00 8.78
N VAL A 170 9.98 -16.94 8.15
CA VAL A 170 8.80 -17.75 8.49
C VAL A 170 8.61 -18.89 7.48
N ARG A 171 8.94 -18.66 6.20
CA ARG A 171 8.87 -19.67 5.13
C ARG A 171 10.12 -20.56 5.08
N THR A 172 10.69 -20.93 6.22
CA THR A 172 11.79 -21.90 6.26
C THR A 172 11.26 -23.33 6.08
N PHE A 173 12.05 -24.16 5.40
CA PHE A 173 11.71 -25.54 5.01
C PHE A 173 11.28 -26.43 6.20
N ASP A 174 11.74 -26.12 7.41
CA ASP A 174 11.42 -26.87 8.64
C ASP A 174 9.97 -26.70 9.12
N VAL A 175 9.26 -25.65 8.70
CA VAL A 175 7.86 -25.39 9.11
C VAL A 175 6.87 -25.91 8.06
N PHE A 176 7.34 -26.26 6.85
CA PHE A 176 6.53 -26.73 5.73
C PHE A 176 7.26 -27.82 4.93
N PRO A 177 7.24 -29.09 5.39
CA PRO A 177 7.46 -30.20 4.49
C PRO A 177 6.25 -30.28 3.56
N TYR A 178 6.42 -29.90 2.29
CA TYR A 178 5.45 -30.28 1.26
C TYR A 178 5.54 -31.79 1.08
N GLU A 179 4.48 -32.52 1.42
CA GLU A 179 4.22 -33.88 0.89
C GLU A 179 3.71 -33.81 -0.55
#